data_AF-A0A819EEP7-F1
#
_entry.id   AF-A0A819EEP7-F1
#
_cell.length_a   1.000
_cell.length_b   1.000
_cell.length_c   1.000
_cell.angle_alpha   90.00
_cell.angle_beta   90.00
_cell.angle_gamma   90.00
#
_symmetry.space_group_name_H-M   'P 1'
#
loop_
_entity.id
_entity.type
_entity.pdbx_description
1 polymer ?
#
loop_
_entity_poly.entity_id
_entity_poly.type
_entity_poly.pdbx_seq_one_letter_code
_entity_poly.pdbx_strand_id
1 'polypeptide(L)'
;YILLENITARFHYPCILDLKMGKRQYADIDSDKKRQSKIQKCESSTSSTLGVRLCGMQVYQVDSGRYIFTDKYRGRMLTIDGFRSTLIEFFDNGRTKRLDVLPEIIERLSSLYETINFLSEYRFYSGSLLIVYDGLPQSNLVDVRMIDFAHSIYASTPNETSASNKHVGPDKGYLFGLERLIDVFKEILNKEKKPLATKNIDN
;
A
#
# COMPACT_ATOMS: atom_id res chain seq x y z
N TYR A 1 25.42 -6.38 5.74
CA TYR A 1 24.21 -6.60 4.92
C TYR A 1 23.23 -7.45 5.70
N ILE A 2 21.93 -7.22 5.55
CA ILE A 2 20.89 -8.09 6.12
C ILE A 2 20.45 -9.04 5.01
N LEU A 3 20.52 -10.35 5.24
CA LEU A 3 20.02 -11.36 4.31
C LEU A 3 18.52 -11.55 4.59
N LEU A 4 17.70 -11.32 3.57
CA LEU A 4 16.24 -11.41 3.67
C LEU A 4 15.70 -12.38 2.61
N GLU A 5 14.55 -12.96 2.89
CA GLU A 5 13.82 -13.83 1.96
C GLU A 5 13.47 -13.08 0.66
N ASN A 6 13.61 -13.76 -0.48
CA ASN A 6 13.04 -13.28 -1.74
C ASN A 6 11.54 -13.64 -1.81
N ILE A 7 10.69 -12.68 -1.46
CA ILE A 7 9.25 -12.92 -1.35
C ILE A 7 8.58 -13.32 -2.68
N THR A 8 9.17 -12.97 -3.83
CA THR A 8 8.57 -13.28 -5.14
C THR A 8 8.95 -14.66 -5.67
N ALA A 9 9.90 -15.37 -5.01
CA ALA A 9 10.44 -16.64 -5.51
C ALA A 9 9.39 -17.76 -5.64
N ARG A 10 8.29 -17.68 -4.88
CA ARG A 10 7.19 -18.66 -4.88
C ARG A 10 6.05 -18.34 -5.85
N PHE A 11 6.12 -17.21 -6.55
CA PHE A 11 5.09 -16.75 -7.47
C PHE A 11 5.52 -17.02 -8.90
N HIS A 12 4.66 -17.62 -9.73
CA HIS A 12 5.01 -17.85 -11.13
C HIS A 12 4.99 -16.55 -11.93
N TYR A 13 3.93 -15.76 -11.75
CA TYR A 13 3.75 -14.47 -12.41
C TYR A 13 3.44 -13.39 -11.37
N PRO A 14 4.42 -12.93 -10.58
CA PRO A 14 4.16 -11.99 -9.48
C PRO A 14 3.61 -10.67 -10.00
N CYS A 15 2.38 -10.34 -9.59
CA CYS A 15 1.82 -9.00 -9.64
C CYS A 15 2.16 -8.30 -8.33
N ILE A 16 2.78 -7.12 -8.41
CA ILE A 16 3.41 -6.44 -7.27
C ILE A 16 2.88 -5.01 -7.18
N LEU A 17 2.50 -4.58 -5.98
CA LEU A 17 2.10 -3.21 -5.66
C LEU A 17 2.90 -2.70 -4.46
N ASP A 18 3.72 -1.66 -4.67
CA ASP A 18 4.48 -0.95 -3.64
C ASP A 18 3.78 0.36 -3.30
N LEU A 19 3.40 0.52 -2.04
CA LEU A 19 2.69 1.66 -1.51
C LEU A 19 3.51 2.34 -0.42
N LYS A 20 3.71 3.65 -0.54
CA LYS A 20 4.27 4.45 0.56
C LYS A 20 3.19 4.79 1.56
N MET A 21 3.43 4.51 2.82
CA MET A 21 2.44 4.65 3.88
C MET A 21 2.69 5.90 4.73
N GLY A 22 1.62 6.44 5.32
CA GLY A 22 1.64 7.56 6.23
C GLY A 22 1.51 8.94 5.57
N LYS A 23 0.81 9.85 6.27
CA LYS A 23 0.72 11.28 5.93
C LYS A 23 2.02 12.05 6.18
N ARG A 24 2.79 11.58 7.17
CA ARG A 24 4.12 12.10 7.50
C ARG A 24 5.16 11.02 7.23
N GLN A 25 6.21 11.36 6.47
CA GLN A 25 7.23 10.40 6.06
C GLN A 25 8.66 10.80 6.43
N TYR A 26 8.84 11.98 7.02
CA TYR A 26 10.12 12.41 7.57
C TYR A 26 10.23 12.01 9.04
N ALA A 27 11.40 11.48 9.39
CA ALA A 27 11.82 11.22 10.75
C ALA A 27 12.28 12.53 11.42
N ASP A 28 12.30 12.55 12.76
CA ASP A 28 12.76 13.72 13.51
C ASP A 28 14.27 14.00 13.27
N ILE A 29 15.04 12.95 12.97
CA ILE A 29 16.49 13.01 12.68
C ILE A 29 16.82 13.40 11.22
N ASP A 30 15.82 13.59 10.36
CA ASP A 30 16.08 13.95 8.96
C ASP A 30 16.62 15.39 8.86
N SER A 31 17.72 15.57 8.13
CA SER A 31 18.20 16.91 7.74
C SER A 31 17.09 17.73 7.06
N ASP A 32 17.13 19.06 7.18
CA ASP A 32 16.13 19.96 6.60
C ASP A 32 15.84 19.69 5.12
N LYS A 33 16.89 19.44 4.32
CA LYS A 33 16.75 19.10 2.89
C LYS A 33 15.95 17.81 2.67
N LYS A 34 16.22 16.75 3.46
CA LYS A 34 15.48 15.48 3.39
C LYS A 34 14.05 15.66 3.87
N ARG A 35 13.86 16.38 4.97
CA ARG A 35 12.55 16.72 5.53
C ARG A 35 11.68 17.45 4.50
N GLN A 36 12.19 18.52 3.89
CA GLN A 36 11.46 19.29 2.87
C GLN A 36 11.11 18.45 1.64
N SER A 37 12.04 17.62 1.16
CA SER A 37 11.76 16.72 0.04
C SER A 37 10.65 15.70 0.35
N LYS A 38 10.61 15.18 1.57
CA LYS A 38 9.57 14.23 2.01
C LYS A 38 8.22 14.93 2.19
N ILE A 39 8.20 16.13 2.74
CA ILE A 39 7.00 16.98 2.86
C ILE A 39 6.40 17.26 1.48
N GLN A 40 7.20 17.77 0.55
CA GLN A 40 6.74 18.11 -0.80
C GLN A 40 6.12 16.89 -1.50
N LYS A 41 6.73 15.70 -1.37
CA LYS A 41 6.18 14.46 -1.94
C LYS A 41 4.85 14.05 -1.31
N CYS A 42 4.69 14.27 0.00
CA CYS A 42 3.43 13.98 0.68
C CYS A 42 2.32 14.92 0.22
N GLU A 43 2.61 16.23 0.16
CA GLU A 43 1.66 17.27 -0.26
C GLU A 43 1.24 17.12 -1.71
N SER A 44 2.19 16.79 -2.60
CA SER A 44 1.94 16.68 -4.03
C SER A 44 1.35 15.32 -4.48
N SER A 45 0.87 14.49 -3.56
CA SER A 45 0.35 13.16 -3.87
C SER A 45 -0.80 12.76 -2.95
N THR A 46 -1.36 11.57 -3.18
CA THR A 46 -2.41 10.99 -2.34
C THR A 46 -1.98 10.70 -0.90
N SER A 47 -0.68 10.79 -0.56
CA SER A 47 -0.23 10.62 0.82
C SER A 47 -0.85 11.65 1.78
N SER A 48 -1.03 12.91 1.35
CA SER A 48 -1.63 13.95 2.20
C SER A 48 -3.10 13.66 2.54
N THR A 49 -3.86 13.14 1.58
CA THR A 49 -5.30 12.92 1.70
C THR A 49 -5.63 11.52 2.21
N LEU A 50 -5.09 10.48 1.56
CA LEU A 50 -5.35 9.06 1.83
C LEU A 50 -4.37 8.43 2.81
N GLY A 51 -3.25 9.09 3.13
CA GLY A 51 -2.20 8.48 3.96
C GLY A 51 -1.48 7.32 3.25
N VAL A 52 -1.68 7.18 1.95
CA VAL A 52 -1.04 6.17 1.10
C VAL A 52 -0.83 6.72 -0.30
N ARG A 53 0.25 6.35 -0.97
CA ARG A 53 0.46 6.62 -2.40
C ARG A 53 1.15 5.46 -3.10
N LEU A 54 0.95 5.37 -4.41
CA LEU A 54 1.61 4.38 -5.26
C LEU A 54 3.08 4.76 -5.52
N CYS A 55 3.98 3.81 -5.28
CA CYS A 55 5.41 3.93 -5.55
C CYS A 55 5.92 2.94 -6.60
N GLY A 56 5.15 1.90 -6.89
CA GLY A 56 5.42 1.00 -8.01
C GLY A 56 4.27 0.03 -8.19
N MET A 57 4.05 -0.38 -9.42
CA MET A 57 3.09 -1.42 -9.76
C MET A 57 3.62 -2.25 -10.92
N GLN A 58 3.42 -3.55 -10.84
CA GLN A 58 3.67 -4.53 -11.90
C GLN A 58 2.49 -5.49 -11.95
N VAL A 59 1.89 -5.69 -13.12
CA VAL A 59 0.74 -6.59 -13.29
C VAL A 59 0.96 -7.48 -14.51
N TYR A 60 0.86 -8.80 -14.33
CA TYR A 60 0.92 -9.75 -15.43
C TYR A 60 -0.40 -9.77 -16.21
N GLN A 61 -0.32 -9.60 -17.52
CA GLN A 61 -1.44 -9.64 -18.45
C GLN A 61 -1.47 -11.00 -19.17
N VAL A 62 -2.50 -11.79 -18.90
CA VAL A 62 -2.66 -13.17 -19.39
C VAL A 62 -3.02 -13.23 -20.88
N ASP A 63 -3.70 -12.21 -21.39
CA ASP A 63 -4.06 -12.10 -22.81
C ASP A 63 -2.83 -11.90 -23.71
N SER A 64 -1.85 -11.12 -23.24
CA SER A 64 -0.67 -10.71 -24.00
C SER A 64 0.63 -11.38 -23.55
N GLY A 65 0.63 -12.03 -22.38
CA GLY A 65 1.81 -12.67 -21.79
C GLY A 65 2.89 -11.67 -21.33
N ARG A 66 2.51 -10.42 -21.03
CA ARG A 66 3.43 -9.32 -20.71
C ARG A 66 3.09 -8.67 -19.38
N TYR A 67 4.05 -7.90 -18.86
CA TYR A 67 3.84 -7.08 -17.68
C TYR A 67 3.50 -5.64 -18.05
N ILE A 68 2.52 -5.07 -17.36
CA ILE A 68 2.27 -3.62 -17.31
C ILE A 68 2.92 -3.07 -16.05
N PHE A 69 3.52 -1.88 -16.18
CA PHE A 69 4.23 -1.20 -15.10
C PHE A 69 3.72 0.21 -14.88
N THR A 70 3.57 0.59 -13.61
CA THR A 70 3.39 1.99 -13.20
C THR A 70 4.52 2.37 -12.25
N ASP A 71 5.29 3.40 -12.62
CA ASP A 71 6.39 3.88 -11.81
C ASP A 71 5.94 4.87 -10.71
N LYS A 72 6.90 5.22 -9.85
CA LYS A 72 6.70 6.18 -8.76
C LYS A 72 6.38 7.61 -9.20
N TYR A 73 6.71 8.00 -10.43
CA TYR A 73 6.47 9.36 -10.92
C TYR A 73 5.01 9.49 -11.33
N ARG A 74 4.51 8.51 -12.09
CA ARG A 74 3.08 8.37 -12.38
C ARG A 74 2.26 8.23 -11.10
N GLY A 75 2.70 7.39 -10.16
CA GLY A 75 2.02 7.18 -8.88
C GLY A 75 1.86 8.44 -8.03
N ARG A 76 2.77 9.42 -8.13
CA ARG A 76 2.66 10.70 -7.42
C ARG A 76 1.65 11.65 -8.03
N MET A 77 1.39 11.54 -9.33
CA MET A 77 0.46 12.39 -10.06
C MET A 77 -0.99 11.93 -9.94
N LEU A 78 -1.23 10.78 -9.29
CA LEU A 78 -2.58 10.23 -9.14
C LEU A 78 -3.44 11.15 -8.26
N THR A 79 -4.66 11.39 -8.72
CA THR A 79 -5.76 11.90 -7.89
C THR A 79 -6.30 10.78 -7.01
N ILE A 80 -7.25 11.08 -6.12
CA ILE A 80 -7.93 10.05 -5.31
C ILE A 80 -8.63 9.03 -6.23
N ASP A 81 -9.32 9.49 -7.27
CA ASP A 81 -10.00 8.60 -8.21
C ASP A 81 -9.02 7.86 -9.10
N GLY A 82 -7.94 8.53 -9.53
CA GLY A 82 -6.85 7.87 -10.25
C GLY A 82 -6.21 6.75 -9.44
N PHE A 83 -5.99 6.96 -8.14
CA PHE A 83 -5.49 5.93 -7.23
C PHE A 83 -6.45 4.73 -7.14
N ARG A 84 -7.76 4.97 -7.01
CA ARG A 84 -8.77 3.90 -7.03
C ARG A 84 -8.76 3.12 -8.33
N SER A 85 -8.75 3.81 -9.48
CA SER A 85 -8.69 3.17 -10.79
C SER A 85 -7.43 2.33 -10.95
N THR A 86 -6.27 2.84 -10.53
CA THR A 86 -5.02 2.07 -10.58
C THR A 86 -5.05 0.84 -9.64
N LEU A 87 -5.74 0.90 -8.50
CA LEU A 87 -5.94 -0.30 -7.68
C LEU A 87 -6.86 -1.33 -8.35
N ILE A 88 -7.82 -0.92 -9.17
CA ILE A 88 -8.63 -1.83 -9.98
C ILE A 88 -7.77 -2.46 -11.09
N GLU A 89 -6.98 -1.65 -11.80
CA GLU A 89 -6.01 -2.10 -12.79
C GLU A 89 -4.99 -3.09 -12.20
N PHE A 90 -4.60 -2.90 -10.93
CA PHE A 90 -3.70 -3.82 -10.24
C PHE A 90 -4.21 -5.25 -10.20
N PHE A 91 -5.54 -5.46 -10.14
CA PHE A 91 -6.14 -6.79 -10.15
C PHE A 91 -6.59 -7.24 -11.54
N ASP A 92 -6.51 -6.40 -12.57
CA ASP A 92 -6.93 -6.75 -13.93
C ASP A 92 -5.80 -7.44 -14.69
N ASN A 93 -5.97 -8.73 -14.99
CA ASN A 93 -4.97 -9.51 -15.73
C ASN A 93 -5.21 -9.52 -17.26
N GLY A 94 -6.04 -8.62 -17.77
CA GLY A 94 -6.33 -8.48 -19.20
C GLY A 94 -7.41 -9.44 -19.70
N ARG A 95 -7.81 -10.42 -18.88
CA ARG A 95 -8.96 -11.30 -19.17
C ARG A 95 -10.05 -11.20 -18.11
N THR A 96 -9.65 -11.10 -16.85
CA THR A 96 -10.55 -10.99 -15.71
C THR A 96 -9.88 -10.21 -14.58
N LYS A 97 -10.69 -9.64 -13.70
CA LYS A 97 -10.21 -9.09 -12.45
C LYS A 97 -10.00 -10.21 -11.43
N ARG A 98 -8.79 -10.32 -10.90
CA ARG A 98 -8.40 -11.26 -9.84
C ARG A 98 -8.94 -10.84 -8.47
N LEU A 99 -10.24 -10.61 -8.39
CA LEU A 99 -10.91 -10.23 -7.14
C LEU A 99 -11.02 -11.40 -6.15
N ASP A 100 -10.76 -12.62 -6.62
CA ASP A 100 -10.65 -13.84 -5.81
C ASP A 100 -9.53 -13.77 -4.78
N VAL A 101 -8.43 -13.04 -5.05
CA VAL A 101 -7.32 -12.88 -4.10
C VAL A 101 -7.55 -11.77 -3.08
N LEU A 102 -8.54 -10.91 -3.32
CA LEU A 102 -8.78 -9.70 -2.54
C LEU A 102 -9.21 -9.96 -1.08
N PRO A 103 -10.06 -10.97 -0.78
CA PRO A 103 -10.41 -11.31 0.60
C PRO A 103 -9.20 -11.64 1.47
N GLU A 104 -8.27 -12.46 0.97
CA GLU A 104 -7.07 -12.83 1.73
C GLU A 104 -6.12 -11.63 1.93
N ILE A 105 -6.01 -10.75 0.92
CA ILE A 105 -5.26 -9.49 1.06
C ILE A 105 -5.89 -8.62 2.16
N ILE A 106 -7.22 -8.45 2.16
CA ILE A 106 -7.93 -7.65 3.18
C ILE A 106 -7.72 -8.23 4.58
N GLU A 107 -7.77 -9.55 4.73
CA GLU A 107 -7.52 -10.22 6.01
C GLU A 107 -6.09 -9.95 6.52
N ARG A 108 -5.09 -10.13 5.66
CA ARG A 108 -3.68 -9.84 6.00
C ARG A 108 -3.45 -8.38 6.36
N LEU A 109 -4.08 -7.45 5.65
CA LEU A 109 -4.03 -6.01 5.97
C LEU A 109 -4.70 -5.70 7.31
N SER A 110 -5.81 -6.37 7.62
CA SER A 110 -6.52 -6.19 8.89
C SER A 110 -5.69 -6.72 10.06
N SER A 111 -5.06 -7.88 9.91
CA SER A 111 -4.12 -8.43 10.90
C SER A 111 -2.90 -7.51 11.11
N LEU A 112 -2.38 -6.93 10.02
CA LEU A 112 -1.29 -5.96 10.08
C LEU A 112 -1.72 -4.67 10.80
N TYR A 113 -2.94 -4.19 10.55
CA TYR A 113 -3.50 -3.04 11.25
C TYR A 113 -3.52 -3.26 12.76
N GLU A 114 -4.06 -4.39 13.23
CA GLU A 114 -4.10 -4.72 14.66
C GLU A 114 -2.68 -4.81 15.26
N THR A 115 -1.75 -5.40 14.52
CA THR A 115 -0.35 -5.50 14.93
C THR A 115 0.26 -4.10 15.14
N ILE A 116 0.13 -3.20 14.17
CA ILE A 116 0.65 -1.83 14.29
C ILE A 116 -0.06 -1.05 15.39
N ASN A 117 -1.37 -1.27 15.57
CA ASN A 117 -2.15 -0.64 16.62
C ASN A 117 -1.65 -1.02 18.03
N PHE A 118 -1.15 -2.25 18.19
CA PHE A 118 -0.51 -2.71 19.43
C PHE A 118 0.91 -2.15 19.63
N LEU A 119 1.64 -1.83 18.55
CA LEU A 119 3.01 -1.30 18.60
C LEU A 119 3.05 0.18 19.00
N SER A 120 2.80 0.46 20.27
CA SER A 120 2.63 1.81 20.83
C SER A 120 3.88 2.69 20.88
N GLU A 121 5.05 2.13 20.58
CA GLU A 121 6.34 2.84 20.64
C GLU A 121 7.04 2.93 19.28
N TYR A 122 6.43 2.40 18.21
CA TYR A 122 7.04 2.38 16.87
C TYR A 122 6.47 3.48 15.97
N ARG A 123 7.33 4.07 15.15
CA ARG A 123 6.97 4.91 14.00
C ARG A 123 7.65 4.37 12.77
N PHE A 124 6.92 4.23 11.66
CA PHE A 124 7.39 3.63 10.42
C PHE A 124 7.51 4.69 9.32
N TYR A 125 8.25 5.77 9.61
CA TYR A 125 8.37 6.88 8.67
C TYR A 125 8.99 6.42 7.35
N SER A 126 8.38 6.83 6.24
CA SER A 126 8.84 6.41 4.91
C SER A 126 8.87 4.87 4.73
N GLY A 127 8.16 4.11 5.55
CA GLY A 127 7.94 2.68 5.35
C GLY A 127 7.01 2.44 4.16
N SER A 128 7.22 1.31 3.49
CA SER A 128 6.41 0.86 2.36
C SER A 128 5.62 -0.40 2.74
N LEU A 129 4.48 -0.57 2.08
CA LEU A 129 3.67 -1.78 2.12
C LEU A 129 3.73 -2.41 0.74
N LEU A 130 4.12 -3.68 0.70
CA LEU A 130 4.25 -4.47 -0.52
C LEU A 130 3.16 -5.53 -0.55
N ILE A 131 2.31 -5.49 -1.58
CA ILE A 131 1.27 -6.48 -1.83
C ILE A 131 1.68 -7.26 -3.07
N VAL A 132 1.66 -8.59 -2.98
CA VAL A 132 2.02 -9.48 -4.08
C VAL A 132 0.95 -10.54 -4.24
N TYR A 133 0.59 -10.87 -5.47
CA TYR A 133 -0.22 -12.04 -5.79
C TYR A 133 0.25 -12.71 -7.09
N ASP A 134 -0.10 -13.97 -7.31
CA ASP A 134 0.23 -14.67 -8.56
C ASP A 134 -0.80 -14.33 -9.66
N GLY A 135 -0.35 -13.87 -10.82
CA GLY A 135 -1.21 -13.37 -11.90
C GLY A 135 -2.15 -14.42 -12.51
N LEU A 136 -1.85 -15.71 -12.39
CA LEU A 136 -2.66 -16.79 -12.96
C LEU A 136 -3.90 -17.13 -12.11
N PRO A 137 -5.11 -17.21 -12.71
CA PRO A 137 -6.35 -17.52 -11.98
C PRO A 137 -6.37 -18.83 -11.20
N GLN A 138 -5.47 -19.77 -11.51
CA GLN A 138 -5.36 -21.07 -10.82
C GLN A 138 -4.60 -20.99 -9.49
N SER A 139 -3.94 -19.86 -9.21
CA SER A 139 -3.12 -19.65 -8.02
C SER A 139 -3.71 -18.56 -7.14
N ASN A 140 -4.06 -18.92 -5.90
CA ASN A 140 -4.53 -17.97 -4.89
C ASN A 140 -3.39 -17.45 -4.00
N LEU A 141 -2.13 -17.64 -4.40
CA LEU A 141 -1.00 -17.18 -3.61
C LEU A 141 -1.03 -15.66 -3.52
N VAL A 142 -0.97 -15.18 -2.28
CA VAL A 142 -0.80 -13.76 -1.94
C VAL A 142 0.23 -13.60 -0.84
N ASP A 143 0.87 -12.44 -0.81
CA ASP A 143 1.67 -11.99 0.33
C ASP A 143 1.51 -10.49 0.55
N VAL A 144 1.61 -10.07 1.81
CA VAL A 144 1.53 -8.66 2.23
C VAL A 144 2.62 -8.43 3.25
N ARG A 145 3.55 -7.51 2.96
CA ARG A 145 4.72 -7.25 3.80
C ARG A 145 4.95 -5.76 4.00
N MET A 146 5.34 -5.38 5.21
CA MET A 146 5.99 -4.09 5.43
C MET A 146 7.46 -4.19 5.00
N ILE A 147 7.96 -3.17 4.32
CA ILE A 147 9.36 -3.05 3.89
C ILE A 147 9.87 -1.63 4.18
N ASP A 148 11.17 -1.39 3.95
CA ASP A 148 11.84 -0.08 4.10
C ASP A 148 11.83 0.49 5.54
N PHE A 149 12.36 -0.27 6.50
CA PHE A 149 12.43 0.17 7.91
C PHE A 149 13.60 1.12 8.25
N ALA A 150 14.32 1.63 7.25
CA ALA A 150 15.55 2.43 7.45
C ALA A 150 15.32 3.77 8.20
N HIS A 151 14.07 4.23 8.25
CA HIS A 151 13.67 5.46 8.95
C HIS A 151 12.66 5.17 10.06
N SER A 152 12.50 3.91 10.45
CA SER A 152 11.67 3.55 11.59
C SER A 152 12.33 3.99 12.90
N ILE A 153 11.52 4.48 13.84
CA ILE A 153 11.98 4.93 15.15
C ILE A 153 11.27 4.12 16.23
N TYR A 154 12.01 3.79 17.29
CA TYR A 154 11.48 3.20 18.52
C TYR A 154 11.63 4.22 19.66
N ALA A 155 10.53 4.60 20.29
CA ALA A 155 10.45 5.73 21.22
C ALA A 155 11.34 5.63 22.48
N SER A 156 11.88 4.45 22.78
CA SER A 156 12.70 4.19 23.98
C SER A 156 14.20 4.00 23.65
N THR A 157 14.69 4.45 22.50
CA THR A 157 16.13 4.41 22.20
C THR A 157 16.92 5.39 23.09
N PRO A 158 17.86 4.91 23.92
CA PRO A 158 18.49 5.69 25.01
C PRO A 158 19.46 6.80 24.55
N ASN A 159 19.75 6.93 23.25
CA ASN A 159 20.68 7.95 22.73
C ASN A 159 19.98 9.22 22.19
N GLU A 160 18.67 9.38 22.37
CA GLU A 160 17.93 10.58 21.94
C GLU A 160 17.84 11.62 23.09
N THR A 161 18.99 12.14 23.50
CA THR A 161 19.08 13.34 24.35
C THR A 161 18.82 14.59 23.53
N SER A 162 17.54 14.90 23.29
CA SER A 162 17.03 16.27 23.13
C SER A 162 15.51 16.27 23.13
N ALA A 163 14.94 17.07 24.02
CA ALA A 163 13.53 17.22 24.33
C ALA A 163 12.61 17.38 23.10
N SER A 164 11.49 16.62 23.07
CA SER A 164 10.12 17.20 23.08
C SER A 164 9.01 16.27 22.55
N ASN A 165 9.28 15.15 21.88
CA ASN A 165 8.19 14.29 21.38
C ASN A 165 8.43 12.82 21.71
N LYS A 166 8.14 12.42 22.95
CA LYS A 166 7.92 11.00 23.24
C LYS A 166 6.69 10.59 22.43
N HIS A 167 6.92 9.83 21.35
CA HIS A 167 5.85 9.33 20.49
C HIS A 167 4.99 8.32 21.27
N VAL A 168 3.89 8.79 21.86
CA VAL A 168 2.96 7.94 22.63
C VAL A 168 1.89 7.35 21.72
N GLY A 169 1.65 6.04 21.85
CA GLY A 169 0.64 5.31 21.09
C GLY A 169 1.13 4.90 19.70
N PRO A 170 0.33 4.14 18.93
CA PRO A 170 0.80 3.54 17.67
C PRO A 170 1.03 4.57 16.57
N ASP A 171 1.60 4.14 15.44
CA ASP A 171 1.77 4.98 14.25
C ASP A 171 0.41 5.27 13.59
N LYS A 172 -0.25 6.32 14.08
CA LYS A 172 -1.54 6.79 13.54
C LYS A 172 -1.49 7.16 12.07
N GLY A 173 -0.33 7.58 11.55
CA GLY A 173 -0.16 7.91 10.15
C GLY A 173 -0.24 6.66 9.27
N TYR A 174 0.48 5.62 9.67
CA TYR A 174 0.45 4.33 8.98
C TYR A 174 -0.93 3.67 9.09
N LEU A 175 -1.52 3.65 10.30
CA LEU A 175 -2.86 3.10 10.54
C LEU A 175 -3.92 3.79 9.66
N PHE A 176 -3.89 5.11 9.55
CA PHE A 176 -4.81 5.84 8.66
C PHE A 176 -4.66 5.39 7.20
N GLY A 177 -3.43 5.21 6.71
CA GLY A 177 -3.19 4.72 5.36
C GLY A 177 -3.71 3.29 5.13
N LEU A 178 -3.51 2.40 6.11
CA LEU A 178 -4.02 1.03 6.08
C LEU A 178 -5.54 0.99 6.07
N GLU A 179 -6.19 1.73 6.97
CA GLU A 179 -7.65 1.81 7.06
C GLU A 179 -8.25 2.23 5.72
N ARG A 180 -7.73 3.32 5.12
CA ARG A 180 -8.19 3.81 3.81
C ARG A 180 -7.96 2.81 2.69
N LEU A 181 -6.84 2.09 2.70
CA LEU A 181 -6.56 1.07 1.70
C LEU A 181 -7.54 -0.12 1.83
N ILE A 182 -7.78 -0.59 3.05
CA ILE A 182 -8.74 -1.66 3.35
C ILE A 182 -10.14 -1.26 2.90
N ASP A 183 -10.58 -0.04 3.18
CA ASP A 183 -11.88 0.47 2.76
C ASP A 183 -12.02 0.46 1.23
N VAL A 184 -11.01 0.95 0.51
CA VAL A 184 -11.03 0.94 -0.96
C VAL A 184 -11.10 -0.49 -1.51
N PHE A 185 -10.35 -1.45 -0.96
CA PHE A 185 -10.44 -2.84 -1.39
C PHE A 185 -11.80 -3.47 -1.09
N LYS A 186 -12.40 -3.16 0.06
CA LYS A 186 -13.78 -3.59 0.38
C LYS A 186 -14.80 -2.99 -0.59
N GLU A 187 -14.65 -1.72 -0.95
CA GLU A 187 -15.49 -1.05 -1.95
C GLU A 187 -15.38 -1.73 -3.32
N ILE A 188 -14.16 -2.04 -3.78
CA ILE A 188 -13.91 -2.75 -5.04
C ILE A 188 -14.59 -4.12 -5.02
N LEU A 189 -14.40 -4.89 -3.93
CA LEU A 189 -15.00 -6.21 -3.78
C LEU A 189 -16.54 -6.17 -3.80
N ASN A 190 -17.15 -5.15 -3.18
CA ASN A 190 -18.60 -5.03 -3.04
C ASN A 190 -19.29 -4.52 -4.31
N LYS A 191 -18.66 -3.62 -5.07
CA LYS A 191 -19.22 -3.10 -6.33
C LYS A 191 -19.36 -4.19 -7.40
N GLU A 192 -18.40 -5.11 -7.47
CA GLU A 192 -18.37 -6.18 -8.47
C GLU A 192 -19.31 -7.35 -8.10
N LYS A 193 -19.71 -7.48 -6.83
CA LYS A 193 -20.76 -8.42 -6.39
C LYS A 193 -22.19 -7.96 -6.70
N LYS A 194 -22.40 -6.68 -7.01
CA LYS A 194 -23.68 -6.13 -7.46
C LYS A 194 -23.59 -5.83 -8.96
N PRO A 195 -23.84 -6.79 -9.87
CA PRO A 195 -24.05 -6.43 -11.26
C PRO A 195 -25.24 -5.47 -11.32
N LEU A 196 -25.13 -4.41 -12.15
CA LEU A 196 -26.20 -3.42 -12.32
C LEU A 196 -27.53 -4.14 -12.54
N ALA A 197 -28.50 -3.93 -11.64
CA ALA A 197 -29.88 -4.24 -11.94
C ALA A 197 -30.20 -3.53 -13.26
N THR A 198 -30.53 -4.32 -14.28
CA THR A 198 -31.00 -3.85 -15.58
C THR A 198 -32.05 -2.79 -15.36
N LYS A 199 -31.77 -1.55 -15.79
CA LYS A 199 -32.82 -0.57 -16.04
C LYS A 199 -33.66 -1.15 -17.18
N ASN A 200 -34.77 -1.80 -16.83
CA ASN A 200 -35.84 -2.05 -17.78
C ASN A 200 -36.30 -0.68 -18.28
N ILE A 201 -36.10 -0.45 -19.57
CA ILE A 201 -36.69 0.66 -20.30
C ILE A 201 -38.09 0.18 -20.65
N ASP A 202 -39.07 0.58 -19.84
CA ASP A 202 -40.46 0.51 -20.23
C ASP A 202 -40.76 1.77 -21.05
N ASN A 203 -41.04 1.57 -22.35
CA ASN A 203 -41.82 2.44 -23.21
C ASN A 203 -42.65 1.55 -24.15
#